data_AF-A7RH84-F1
#
_entry.id   AF-A7RH84-F1
#
_cell.length_a   1.000
_cell.length_b   1.000
_cell.length_c   1.000
_cell.angle_alpha   90.00
_cell.angle_beta   90.00
_cell.angle_gamma   90.00
#
_symmetry.space_group_name_H-M   'P 1'
#
loop_
_entity.id
_entity.type
_entity.pdbx_description
1 polymer ?
#
loop_
_entity_poly.entity_id
_entity_poly.type
_entity_poly.pdbx_seq_one_letter_code
_entity_poly.pdbx_strand_id
1 'polypeptide(L)'
;MAPIKIPHQQVRQGFLWCLAAIYMFAFTSLYVQIPGLYGDRGLLPARYILHDHTSLSSVFRRTPTLLWLTPLLGLNTSSGMELLSLVGTVLSMVLLVSQRCRDCIAFLLLWFLYYSMVQVGQIFIWYQWDGLLWETGFLAILIAPWNIGPARSEKQRCFYCKRDRNTARHHDAVSLWLVKWLLFRLMFASGVVKLYFMDTTWWELTAMYWHYESQCIPTPVAWYFHKLPKWFHRLSVVITYVIEMGLPFLFFVPVRVIRIFAYFGQVFLQLLILITGNYNFFNLLTMTLCISLLDDVFITTPITTMAGRIKTASIAASFLATMVTIGILINRWFWFETTNGGLYSWIAFSPADFRYAVNIATLAAIWVGLISLMLEIVSALLRCFLEGGERLKQTCSLVQCVAVSLVALLLFAVSLEPFTDISPRTKSKLPSSFRGWYKQTKYLEVAHPYGLFRSMTGVGGRPEIIILGSNSTEGPWEEYDFLYKPGNIYAPPPFVAPHQPRLDWQMWFAALESYESNP
;
A
#
# COMPACT_ATOMS: atom_id res chain seq x y z
N MET A 1 0.83 26.56 32.42
CA MET A 1 1.29 25.32 31.76
C MET A 1 1.25 25.52 30.27
N ALA A 2 2.37 25.33 29.56
CA ALA A 2 2.36 25.33 28.10
C ALA A 2 1.46 24.19 27.61
N PRO A 3 0.63 24.40 26.56
CA PRO A 3 -0.20 23.32 26.02
C PRO A 3 0.71 22.17 25.58
N ILE A 4 0.36 20.95 25.98
CA ILE A 4 1.03 19.73 25.51
C ILE A 4 0.84 19.72 23.99
N LYS A 5 1.93 19.90 23.22
CA LYS A 5 1.87 19.78 21.75
C LYS A 5 1.44 18.35 21.42
N ILE A 6 0.23 18.20 20.88
CA ILE A 6 -0.26 16.91 20.41
C ILE A 6 0.52 16.57 19.13
N PRO A 7 1.27 15.46 19.10
CA PRO A 7 2.08 15.10 17.94
C PRO A 7 1.20 14.54 16.81
N HIS A 8 1.69 14.63 15.58
CA HIS A 8 1.20 14.00 14.34
C HIS A 8 0.16 14.75 13.50
N GLN A 9 -0.07 16.04 13.74
CA GLN A 9 -0.99 16.84 12.93
C GLN A 9 -0.54 16.91 11.47
N GLN A 10 0.73 17.21 11.23
CA GLN A 10 1.27 17.44 9.90
C GLN A 10 1.49 16.12 9.16
N VAL A 11 1.94 15.08 9.89
CA VAL A 11 2.05 13.71 9.36
C VAL A 11 0.69 13.23 8.86
N ARG A 12 -0.36 13.37 9.69
CA ARG A 12 -1.74 13.03 9.31
C ARG A 12 -2.19 13.79 8.07
N GLN A 13 -1.97 15.10 8.04
CA GLN A 13 -2.41 15.94 6.93
C GLN A 13 -1.66 15.62 5.63
N GLY A 14 -0.35 15.36 5.68
CA GLY A 14 0.43 14.92 4.53
C GLY A 14 -0.06 13.57 4.01
N PHE A 15 -0.28 12.60 4.90
CA PHE A 15 -0.83 11.28 4.55
C PHE A 15 -2.19 11.39 3.83
N LEU A 16 -3.15 12.11 4.41
CA LEU A 16 -4.49 12.28 3.82
C LEU A 16 -4.45 13.04 2.49
N TRP A 17 -3.54 14.02 2.35
CA TRP A 17 -3.37 14.75 1.10
C TRP A 17 -2.86 13.84 -0.03
N CYS A 18 -1.79 13.07 0.24
CA CYS A 18 -1.23 12.14 -0.74
C CYS A 18 -2.26 11.06 -1.12
N LEU A 19 -3.03 10.54 -0.15
CA LEU A 19 -4.06 9.55 -0.42
C LEU A 19 -5.20 10.11 -1.30
N ALA A 20 -5.58 11.37 -1.12
CA ALA A 20 -6.55 12.02 -2.01
C ALA A 20 -6.04 12.07 -3.46
N ALA A 21 -4.75 12.34 -3.68
CA ALA A 21 -4.14 12.29 -5.02
C ALA A 21 -4.17 10.89 -5.61
N ILE A 22 -3.87 9.86 -4.80
CA ILE A 22 -3.90 8.47 -5.25
C ILE A 22 -5.33 8.05 -5.65
N TYR A 23 -6.35 8.42 -4.88
CA TYR A 23 -7.74 8.18 -5.28
C TYR A 23 -8.08 8.88 -6.59
N MET A 24 -7.64 10.13 -6.78
CA MET A 24 -7.85 10.85 -8.04
C MET A 24 -7.25 10.09 -9.22
N PHE A 25 -6.01 9.60 -9.08
CA PHE A 25 -5.35 8.79 -10.11
C PHE A 25 -6.08 7.46 -10.36
N ALA A 26 -6.48 6.76 -9.30
CA ALA A 26 -7.19 5.48 -9.41
C ALA A 26 -8.54 5.62 -10.13
N PHE A 27 -9.36 6.60 -9.75
CA PHE A 27 -10.65 6.85 -10.39
C PHE A 27 -10.52 7.34 -11.83
N THR A 28 -9.61 8.29 -12.09
CA THR A 28 -9.39 8.80 -13.46
C THR A 28 -8.85 7.71 -14.38
N SER A 29 -7.91 6.90 -13.87
CA SER A 29 -7.36 5.75 -14.59
C SER A 29 -8.43 4.71 -14.90
N LEU A 30 -9.36 4.46 -13.97
CA LEU A 30 -10.45 3.52 -14.18
C LEU A 30 -11.47 4.07 -15.19
N TYR A 31 -11.86 5.33 -15.05
CA TYR A 31 -12.86 6.01 -15.88
C TYR A 31 -12.62 5.82 -17.38
N VAL A 32 -11.39 6.08 -17.85
CA VAL A 32 -11.05 5.98 -19.27
C VAL A 32 -11.10 4.55 -19.83
N GLN A 33 -11.09 3.54 -18.97
CA GLN A 33 -11.12 2.12 -19.36
C GLN A 33 -12.51 1.48 -19.24
N ILE A 34 -13.48 2.14 -18.59
CA ILE A 34 -14.81 1.56 -18.35
C ILE A 34 -15.51 1.16 -19.66
N PRO A 35 -15.57 1.99 -20.72
CA PRO A 35 -16.30 1.62 -21.93
C PRO A 35 -15.79 0.33 -22.58
N GLY A 36 -14.46 0.14 -22.60
CA GLY A 36 -13.83 -1.04 -23.20
C GLY A 36 -13.82 -2.29 -22.30
N LEU A 37 -13.71 -2.12 -20.98
CA LEU A 37 -13.63 -3.25 -20.06
C LEU A 37 -15.00 -3.70 -19.55
N TYR A 38 -15.83 -2.76 -19.11
CA TYR A 38 -17.06 -3.03 -18.34
C TYR A 38 -18.34 -2.55 -19.01
N GLY A 39 -18.22 -1.81 -20.12
CA GLY A 39 -19.35 -1.32 -20.89
C GLY A 39 -20.22 -2.46 -21.44
N ASP A 40 -21.41 -2.12 -21.95
CA ASP A 40 -22.36 -3.10 -22.51
C ASP A 40 -21.78 -3.91 -23.68
N ARG A 41 -20.77 -3.36 -24.37
CA ARG A 41 -19.98 -4.00 -25.44
C ARG A 41 -18.51 -4.21 -25.05
N GLY A 42 -18.20 -4.09 -23.76
CA GLY A 42 -16.86 -4.29 -23.22
C GLY A 42 -16.50 -5.76 -23.08
N LEU A 43 -15.24 -6.04 -22.71
CA LEU A 43 -14.72 -7.40 -22.55
C LEU A 43 -15.44 -8.21 -21.46
N LEU A 44 -15.72 -7.58 -20.32
CA LEU A 44 -16.42 -8.18 -19.17
C LEU A 44 -17.51 -7.23 -18.65
N PRO A 45 -18.68 -7.15 -19.33
CA PRO A 45 -19.72 -6.20 -18.98
C PRO A 45 -20.18 -6.32 -17.53
N ALA A 46 -20.13 -5.23 -16.77
CA ALA A 46 -20.43 -5.25 -15.34
C ALA A 46 -21.89 -5.58 -15.01
N ARG A 47 -22.81 -5.39 -15.97
CA ARG A 47 -24.22 -5.76 -15.82
C ARG A 47 -24.42 -7.23 -15.46
N TYR A 48 -23.49 -8.11 -15.88
CA TYR A 48 -23.60 -9.54 -15.62
C TYR A 48 -23.49 -9.90 -14.14
N ILE A 49 -22.80 -9.06 -13.35
CA ILE A 49 -22.68 -9.21 -11.90
C ILE A 49 -23.95 -8.71 -11.17
N LEU A 50 -24.69 -7.77 -11.77
CA LEU A 50 -25.82 -7.08 -11.15
C LEU A 50 -27.20 -7.61 -11.60
N HIS A 51 -27.29 -8.84 -12.12
CA HIS A 51 -28.54 -9.39 -12.67
C HIS A 51 -29.57 -9.91 -11.65
N ASP A 52 -29.31 -9.88 -10.35
CA ASP A 52 -30.18 -10.51 -9.35
C ASP A 52 -31.32 -9.56 -8.89
N HIS A 53 -32.54 -9.78 -9.37
CA HIS A 53 -33.74 -8.96 -9.09
C HIS A 53 -34.44 -9.29 -7.77
N THR A 54 -33.69 -9.64 -6.72
CA THR A 54 -34.27 -9.81 -5.38
C THR A 54 -34.37 -8.47 -4.65
N SER A 55 -35.05 -8.44 -3.49
CA SER A 55 -35.25 -7.20 -2.72
C SER A 55 -33.93 -6.44 -2.48
N LEU A 56 -33.94 -5.11 -2.54
CA LEU A 56 -32.72 -4.28 -2.36
C LEU A 56 -31.93 -4.62 -1.08
N SER A 57 -32.63 -5.00 -0.01
CA SER A 57 -32.01 -5.40 1.26
C SER A 57 -31.25 -6.73 1.19
N SER A 58 -31.79 -7.75 0.49
CA SER A 58 -31.10 -9.03 0.30
C SER A 58 -29.89 -8.90 -0.63
N VAL A 59 -30.00 -8.03 -1.63
CA VAL A 59 -28.93 -7.79 -2.61
C VAL A 59 -27.78 -7.00 -1.98
N PHE A 60 -28.06 -5.96 -1.21
CA PHE A 60 -27.04 -5.17 -0.52
C PHE A 60 -26.25 -6.01 0.50
N ARG A 61 -26.85 -7.06 1.07
CA ARG A 61 -26.15 -8.02 1.94
C ARG A 61 -25.21 -8.96 1.17
N ARG A 62 -25.44 -9.19 -0.12
CA ARG A 62 -24.62 -10.08 -0.97
C ARG A 62 -23.50 -9.31 -1.66
N THR A 63 -23.84 -8.22 -2.33
CA THR A 63 -22.92 -7.37 -3.10
C THR A 63 -23.21 -5.90 -2.80
N PRO A 64 -22.70 -5.38 -1.67
CA PRO A 64 -22.90 -3.98 -1.29
C PRO A 64 -22.17 -3.05 -2.28
N THR A 65 -22.92 -2.44 -3.20
CA THR A 65 -22.41 -1.46 -4.16
C THR A 65 -23.42 -0.34 -4.38
N LEU A 66 -22.92 0.89 -4.60
CA LEU A 66 -23.74 2.04 -5.01
C LEU A 66 -24.37 1.86 -6.39
N LEU A 67 -23.85 0.93 -7.21
CA LEU A 67 -24.36 0.70 -8.56
C LEU A 67 -25.82 0.23 -8.56
N TRP A 68 -26.31 -0.39 -7.49
CA TRP A 68 -27.73 -0.73 -7.33
C TRP A 68 -28.66 0.49 -7.33
N LEU A 69 -28.14 1.68 -7.02
CA LEU A 69 -28.91 2.93 -7.02
C LEU A 69 -28.89 3.64 -8.38
N THR A 70 -28.01 3.22 -9.29
CA THR A 70 -27.86 3.88 -10.61
C THR A 70 -29.10 3.75 -11.51
N PRO A 71 -29.87 2.63 -11.50
CA PRO A 71 -31.12 2.56 -12.25
C PRO A 71 -32.17 3.57 -11.77
N LEU A 72 -32.15 3.98 -10.50
CA LEU A 72 -33.06 5.01 -9.96
C LEU A 72 -32.78 6.39 -10.58
N LEU A 73 -31.56 6.61 -11.07
CA LEU A 73 -31.15 7.81 -11.80
C LEU A 73 -31.39 7.69 -13.31
N GLY A 74 -31.97 6.59 -13.78
CA GLY A 74 -32.14 6.30 -15.21
C GLY A 74 -30.85 5.91 -15.93
N LEU A 75 -29.80 5.53 -15.18
CA LEU A 75 -28.50 5.16 -15.73
C LEU A 75 -28.36 3.64 -15.83
N ASN A 76 -27.83 3.19 -16.96
CA ASN A 76 -27.31 1.84 -17.15
C ASN A 76 -26.01 1.63 -16.35
N THR A 77 -25.66 0.37 -16.08
CA THR A 77 -24.53 0.01 -15.18
C THR A 77 -23.20 0.64 -15.60
N SER A 78 -22.89 0.67 -16.90
CA SER A 78 -21.68 1.32 -17.43
C SER A 78 -21.63 2.82 -17.11
N SER A 79 -22.71 3.54 -17.45
CA SER A 79 -22.86 4.97 -17.16
C SER A 79 -22.84 5.25 -15.65
N GLY A 80 -23.38 4.33 -14.85
CA GLY A 80 -23.29 4.35 -13.40
C GLY A 80 -21.85 4.26 -12.90
N MET A 81 -21.06 3.31 -13.42
CA MET A 81 -19.63 3.16 -13.12
C MET A 81 -18.83 4.40 -13.51
N GLU A 82 -19.13 4.99 -14.67
CA GLU A 82 -18.53 6.25 -15.13
C GLU A 82 -18.86 7.41 -14.19
N LEU A 83 -20.13 7.56 -13.80
CA LEU A 83 -20.58 8.57 -12.85
C LEU A 83 -19.88 8.42 -11.50
N LEU A 84 -19.83 7.21 -10.93
CA LEU A 84 -19.16 6.99 -9.64
C LEU A 84 -17.67 7.32 -9.72
N SER A 85 -17.02 7.01 -10.85
CA SER A 85 -15.61 7.36 -11.07
C SER A 85 -15.40 8.87 -11.17
N LEU A 86 -16.26 9.58 -11.91
CA LEU A 86 -16.20 11.05 -11.99
C LEU A 86 -16.46 11.71 -10.64
N VAL A 87 -17.45 11.25 -9.89
CA VAL A 87 -17.73 11.75 -8.53
C VAL A 87 -16.53 11.50 -7.61
N GLY A 88 -15.91 10.32 -7.69
CA GLY A 88 -14.68 10.00 -6.96
C GLY A 88 -13.52 10.94 -7.31
N THR A 89 -13.28 11.17 -8.60
CA THR A 89 -12.25 12.10 -9.09
C THR A 89 -12.48 13.53 -8.59
N VAL A 90 -13.71 14.05 -8.72
CA VAL A 90 -14.06 15.41 -8.28
C VAL A 90 -13.93 15.53 -6.76
N LEU A 91 -14.43 14.57 -6.00
CA LEU A 91 -14.30 14.56 -4.54
C LEU A 91 -12.84 14.56 -4.12
N SER A 92 -12.00 13.71 -4.72
CA SER A 92 -10.56 13.69 -4.49
C SER A 92 -9.89 15.03 -4.81
N MET A 93 -10.26 15.67 -5.92
CA MET A 93 -9.74 17.00 -6.28
C MET A 93 -10.12 18.06 -5.24
N VAL A 94 -11.36 18.04 -4.74
CA VAL A 94 -11.79 18.91 -3.64
C VAL A 94 -10.95 18.68 -2.38
N LEU A 95 -10.62 17.42 -2.06
CA LEU A 95 -9.77 17.10 -0.91
C LEU A 95 -8.32 17.56 -1.06
N LEU A 96 -7.80 17.59 -2.30
CA LEU A 96 -6.46 18.11 -2.59
C LEU A 96 -6.37 19.62 -2.40
N VAL A 97 -7.39 20.35 -2.83
CA VAL A 97 -7.44 21.82 -2.76
C VAL A 97 -7.87 22.30 -1.37
N SER A 98 -8.87 21.66 -0.77
CA SER A 98 -9.47 22.09 0.48
C SER A 98 -9.06 21.21 1.65
N GLN A 99 -8.20 21.75 2.52
CA GLN A 99 -7.87 21.13 3.80
C GLN A 99 -9.07 20.96 4.74
N ARG A 100 -10.13 21.78 4.59
CA ARG A 100 -11.32 21.72 5.44
C ARG A 100 -12.23 20.53 5.12
N CYS A 101 -12.17 20.05 3.88
CA CYS A 101 -13.00 18.94 3.41
C CYS A 101 -12.38 17.57 3.71
N ARG A 102 -11.11 17.50 4.14
CA ARG A 102 -10.41 16.26 4.51
C ARG A 102 -10.87 15.74 5.87
N ASP A 103 -12.12 15.28 5.94
CA ASP A 103 -12.73 14.65 7.12
C ASP A 103 -13.08 13.18 6.87
N CYS A 104 -13.50 12.47 7.92
CA CYS A 104 -13.80 11.04 7.82
C CYS A 104 -14.98 10.71 6.92
N ILE A 105 -15.93 11.64 6.72
CA ILE A 105 -17.08 11.42 5.86
C ILE A 105 -16.60 11.44 4.41
N ALA A 106 -15.75 12.40 4.03
CA ALA A 106 -15.20 12.44 2.68
C ALA A 106 -14.37 11.19 2.35
N PHE A 107 -13.53 10.71 3.27
CA PHE A 107 -12.77 9.48 3.06
C PHE A 107 -13.66 8.22 3.08
N LEU A 108 -14.73 8.19 3.88
CA LEU A 108 -15.73 7.11 3.84
C LEU A 108 -16.45 7.07 2.49
N LEU A 109 -16.80 8.24 1.94
CA LEU A 109 -17.40 8.35 0.60
C LEU A 109 -16.42 7.87 -0.48
N LEU A 110 -15.17 8.33 -0.48
CA LEU A 110 -14.15 7.86 -1.43
C LEU A 110 -13.93 6.35 -1.33
N TRP A 111 -13.84 5.82 -0.11
CA TRP A 111 -13.70 4.39 0.14
C TRP A 111 -14.90 3.62 -0.41
N PHE A 112 -16.12 4.08 -0.15
CA PHE A 112 -17.34 3.39 -0.60
C PHE A 112 -17.58 3.49 -2.11
N LEU A 113 -17.20 4.61 -2.73
CA LEU A 113 -17.17 4.78 -4.18
C LEU A 113 -16.22 3.78 -4.83
N TYR A 114 -14.99 3.66 -4.30
CA TYR A 114 -14.01 2.71 -4.83
C TYR A 114 -14.45 1.26 -4.60
N TYR A 115 -14.92 0.95 -3.39
CA TYR A 115 -15.49 -0.34 -3.03
C TYR A 115 -16.59 -0.79 -3.99
N SER A 116 -17.48 0.13 -4.35
CA SER A 116 -18.57 -0.14 -5.30
C SER A 116 -18.06 -0.62 -6.66
N MET A 117 -16.90 -0.11 -7.10
CA MET A 117 -16.23 -0.52 -8.34
C MET A 117 -15.52 -1.86 -8.18
N VAL A 118 -14.86 -2.11 -7.03
CA VAL A 118 -14.19 -3.38 -6.74
C VAL A 118 -15.19 -4.54 -6.75
N GLN A 119 -16.39 -4.36 -6.20
CA GLN A 119 -17.42 -5.41 -6.14
C GLN A 119 -17.88 -5.91 -7.53
N VAL A 120 -17.84 -5.06 -8.56
CA VAL A 120 -18.23 -5.45 -9.94
C VAL A 120 -17.04 -5.58 -10.89
N GLY A 121 -15.85 -5.26 -10.39
CA GLY A 121 -14.64 -5.04 -11.18
C GLY A 121 -13.96 -6.30 -11.71
N GLN A 122 -14.41 -7.49 -11.28
CA GLN A 122 -13.96 -8.79 -11.76
C GLN A 122 -12.41 -8.88 -11.81
N ILE A 123 -11.84 -9.60 -12.78
CA ILE A 123 -10.39 -9.82 -12.89
C ILE A 123 -9.59 -8.52 -13.06
N PHE A 124 -10.18 -7.51 -13.69
CA PHE A 124 -9.48 -6.25 -13.99
C PHE A 124 -9.30 -5.33 -12.77
N ILE A 125 -9.94 -5.56 -11.61
CA ILE A 125 -9.77 -4.76 -10.37
C ILE A 125 -9.24 -5.60 -9.18
N TRP A 126 -8.81 -6.84 -9.42
CA TRP A 126 -8.35 -7.75 -8.35
C TRP A 126 -6.82 -7.79 -8.19
N TYR A 127 -6.14 -6.66 -8.34
CA TYR A 127 -4.69 -6.59 -8.17
C TYR A 127 -4.28 -6.21 -6.73
N GLN A 128 -3.05 -6.55 -6.33
CA GLN A 128 -2.58 -6.26 -4.96
C GLN A 128 -2.57 -4.75 -4.63
N TRP A 129 -2.36 -3.87 -5.60
CA TRP A 129 -2.46 -2.41 -5.37
C TRP A 129 -3.90 -1.92 -5.18
N ASP A 130 -4.88 -2.58 -5.79
CA ASP A 130 -6.30 -2.27 -5.56
C ASP A 130 -6.69 -2.67 -4.12
N GLY A 131 -6.28 -3.86 -3.67
CA GLY A 131 -6.45 -4.31 -2.28
C GLY A 131 -5.71 -3.42 -1.27
N LEU A 132 -4.49 -2.98 -1.58
CA LEU A 132 -3.73 -2.06 -0.75
C LEU A 132 -4.41 -0.68 -0.63
N LEU A 133 -4.91 -0.12 -1.74
CA LEU A 133 -5.63 1.16 -1.74
C LEU A 133 -6.92 1.05 -0.93
N TRP A 134 -7.61 -0.08 -1.06
CA TRP A 134 -8.83 -0.34 -0.32
C TRP A 134 -8.57 -0.41 1.20
N GLU A 135 -7.58 -1.20 1.63
CA GLU A 135 -7.20 -1.31 3.04
C GLU A 135 -6.71 0.04 3.59
N THR A 136 -5.89 0.77 2.84
CA THR A 136 -5.40 2.11 3.20
C THR A 136 -6.55 3.12 3.32
N GLY A 137 -7.51 3.05 2.40
CA GLY A 137 -8.72 3.86 2.42
C GLY A 137 -9.56 3.65 3.66
N PHE A 138 -9.70 2.40 4.11
CA PHE A 138 -10.42 2.09 5.34
C PHE A 138 -9.75 2.72 6.55
N LEU A 139 -8.41 2.62 6.62
CA LEU A 139 -7.62 3.27 7.67
C LEU A 139 -7.76 4.80 7.64
N ALA A 140 -7.86 5.40 6.45
CA ALA A 140 -8.03 6.84 6.30
C ALA A 140 -9.30 7.38 6.96
N ILE A 141 -10.37 6.58 7.04
CA ILE A 141 -11.61 6.94 7.74
C ILE A 141 -11.35 7.14 9.25
N LEU A 142 -10.48 6.32 9.84
CA LEU A 142 -10.09 6.41 11.25
C LEU A 142 -9.10 7.55 11.51
N ILE A 143 -8.22 7.81 10.55
CA ILE A 143 -7.17 8.82 10.62
C ILE A 143 -7.74 10.23 10.39
N ALA A 144 -8.73 10.36 9.51
CA ALA A 144 -9.32 11.64 9.18
C ALA A 144 -10.09 12.24 10.38
N PRO A 145 -10.06 13.57 10.56
CA PRO A 145 -10.79 14.23 11.63
C PRO A 145 -12.28 13.86 11.65
N TRP A 146 -12.79 13.34 12.79
CA TRP A 146 -14.23 13.11 12.97
C TRP A 146 -14.94 14.40 13.33
N ASN A 147 -15.30 15.19 12.33
CA ASN A 147 -15.99 16.47 12.49
C ASN A 147 -17.52 16.30 12.60
N ILE A 148 -17.98 15.18 13.17
CA ILE A 148 -19.40 14.84 13.33
C ILE A 148 -19.98 15.67 14.47
N GLY A 149 -20.40 16.89 14.13
CA GLY A 149 -21.18 17.79 14.96
C GLY A 149 -21.88 18.80 14.07
N PRO A 150 -23.09 19.29 14.42
CA PRO A 150 -23.78 20.26 13.59
C PRO A 150 -22.88 21.46 13.37
N ALA A 151 -22.73 21.88 12.11
CA ALA A 151 -22.10 23.14 11.75
C ALA A 151 -22.93 24.26 12.39
N ARG A 152 -22.65 24.56 13.66
CA ARG A 152 -23.27 25.70 14.32
C ARG A 152 -22.79 26.95 13.61
N SER A 153 -23.77 27.65 13.06
CA SER A 153 -23.76 28.99 12.49
C SER A 153 -22.49 29.79 12.81
N GLU A 154 -21.89 30.30 11.73
CA GLU A 154 -20.74 31.22 11.66
C GLU A 154 -20.89 32.49 12.53
N LYS A 155 -22.06 32.69 13.17
CA LYS A 155 -22.37 33.85 14.01
C LYS A 155 -22.17 33.69 15.53
N GLN A 156 -21.81 32.52 16.07
CA GLN A 156 -21.63 32.39 17.52
C GLN A 156 -20.16 32.23 17.94
N ARG A 157 -19.45 33.38 17.93
CA ARG A 157 -18.30 33.63 18.80
C ARG A 157 -18.75 33.45 20.25
N CYS A 158 -18.43 32.31 20.86
CA CYS A 158 -18.39 32.20 22.31
C CYS A 158 -16.92 32.12 22.73
N PHE A 159 -16.50 33.05 23.58
CA PHE A 159 -15.11 33.43 23.88
C PHE A 159 -14.24 32.30 24.49
N TYR A 160 -14.81 31.11 24.76
CA TYR A 160 -14.16 30.04 25.52
C TYR A 160 -13.93 28.70 24.79
N CYS A 161 -14.33 28.54 23.52
CA CYS A 161 -14.11 27.28 22.78
C CYS A 161 -13.63 27.50 21.33
N LYS A 162 -12.43 28.05 21.15
CA LYS A 162 -11.69 28.02 19.88
C LYS A 162 -11.16 26.59 19.63
N ARG A 163 -11.91 25.72 18.95
CA ARG A 163 -11.31 24.48 18.41
C ARG A 163 -11.25 24.56 16.90
N ASP A 164 -10.04 24.78 16.39
CA ASP A 164 -9.71 24.70 14.99
C ASP A 164 -10.03 23.27 14.49
N ARG A 165 -10.83 23.12 13.43
CA ARG A 165 -11.40 21.84 12.96
C ARG A 165 -10.32 20.79 12.61
N ASN A 166 -9.07 21.22 12.45
CA ASN A 166 -7.92 20.37 12.12
C ASN A 166 -6.91 20.18 13.27
N THR A 167 -7.31 20.47 14.51
CA THR A 167 -6.47 20.19 15.69
C THR A 167 -6.11 18.70 15.77
N ALA A 168 -4.86 18.41 16.15
CA ALA A 168 -4.44 17.05 16.45
C ALA A 168 -5.27 16.47 17.61
N ARG A 169 -5.46 15.15 17.58
CA ARG A 169 -6.20 14.39 18.58
C ARG A 169 -5.27 13.36 19.21
N HIS A 170 -5.52 13.02 20.47
CA HIS A 170 -4.67 12.07 21.20
C HIS A 170 -4.62 10.69 20.54
N HIS A 171 -5.72 10.29 19.88
CA HIS A 171 -5.82 9.01 19.18
C HIS A 171 -5.13 8.99 17.80
N ASP A 172 -4.62 10.11 17.29
CA ASP A 172 -3.97 10.18 15.97
C ASP A 172 -2.76 9.22 15.91
N ALA A 173 -1.98 9.13 16.99
CA ALA A 173 -0.84 8.22 17.09
C ALA A 173 -1.24 6.74 16.91
N VAL A 174 -2.35 6.33 17.51
CA VAL A 174 -2.89 4.96 17.40
C VAL A 174 -3.37 4.68 15.97
N SER A 175 -4.07 5.63 15.35
CA SER A 175 -4.55 5.47 13.97
C SER A 175 -3.40 5.41 12.94
N LEU A 176 -2.37 6.24 13.10
CA LEU A 176 -1.17 6.21 12.24
C LEU A 176 -0.30 4.98 12.50
N TRP A 177 -0.36 4.40 13.70
CA TRP A 177 0.30 3.13 13.98
C TRP A 177 -0.26 2.00 13.10
N LEU A 178 -1.57 2.00 12.80
CA LEU A 178 -2.16 1.01 11.89
C LEU A 178 -1.59 1.12 10.47
N VAL A 179 -1.34 2.34 9.98
CA VAL A 179 -0.68 2.58 8.69
C VAL A 179 0.74 2.04 8.69
N LYS A 180 1.46 2.26 9.79
CA LYS A 180 2.81 1.72 9.99
C LYS A 180 2.81 0.20 10.01
N TRP A 181 1.81 -0.43 10.64
CA TRP A 181 1.62 -1.87 10.64
C TRP A 181 1.29 -2.42 9.25
N LEU A 182 0.43 -1.74 8.48
CA LEU A 182 0.15 -2.07 7.08
C LEU A 182 1.43 -1.99 6.22
N LEU A 183 2.21 -0.92 6.34
CA LEU A 183 3.50 -0.77 5.65
C LEU A 183 4.46 -1.90 6.01
N PHE A 184 4.55 -2.25 7.30
CA PHE A 184 5.38 -3.37 7.75
C PHE A 184 4.98 -4.67 7.09
N ARG A 185 3.68 -5.02 7.11
CA ARG A 185 3.18 -6.25 6.48
C ARG A 185 3.47 -6.27 4.98
N LEU A 186 3.21 -5.17 4.29
CA LEU A 186 3.46 -5.04 2.86
C LEU A 186 4.93 -5.31 2.53
N MET A 187 5.85 -4.59 3.17
CA MET A 187 7.28 -4.70 2.86
C MET A 187 7.86 -6.06 3.27
N PHE A 188 7.59 -6.48 4.51
CA PHE A 188 8.13 -7.72 5.05
C PHE A 188 7.64 -8.94 4.30
N ALA A 189 6.33 -9.04 4.04
CA ALA A 189 5.79 -10.16 3.28
C ALA A 189 6.31 -10.18 1.83
N SER A 190 6.40 -9.02 1.17
CA SER A 190 6.94 -8.90 -0.19
C SER A 190 8.41 -9.35 -0.30
N GLY A 191 9.22 -9.12 0.73
CA GLY A 191 10.59 -9.62 0.79
C GLY A 191 10.67 -11.13 1.06
N VAL A 192 9.91 -11.62 2.04
CA VAL A 192 9.95 -13.03 2.46
C VAL A 192 9.55 -13.97 1.33
N VAL A 193 8.50 -13.65 0.56
CA VAL A 193 7.99 -14.54 -0.48
C VAL A 193 9.01 -14.81 -1.60
N LYS A 194 9.96 -13.89 -1.85
CA LYS A 194 10.98 -14.04 -2.90
C LYS A 194 11.90 -15.25 -2.68
N LEU A 195 12.25 -15.52 -1.42
CA LEU A 195 13.07 -16.69 -1.07
C LEU A 195 12.23 -17.90 -0.64
N TYR A 196 11.04 -17.67 -0.09
CA TYR A 196 10.19 -18.74 0.46
C TYR A 196 9.73 -19.75 -0.60
N PHE A 197 9.43 -19.28 -1.82
CA PHE A 197 8.95 -20.10 -2.94
C PHE A 197 10.05 -20.84 -3.72
N MET A 198 11.33 -20.73 -3.31
CA MET A 198 12.45 -21.48 -3.88
C MET A 198 12.72 -21.22 -5.38
N ASP A 199 12.43 -20.00 -5.83
CA ASP A 199 12.82 -19.55 -7.16
C ASP A 199 14.35 -19.39 -7.23
N THR A 200 14.97 -20.04 -8.22
CA THR A 200 16.44 -20.10 -8.34
C THR A 200 17.05 -18.72 -8.56
N THR A 201 16.37 -17.82 -9.28
CA THR A 201 16.91 -16.49 -9.60
C THR A 201 17.04 -15.61 -8.36
N TRP A 202 16.10 -15.75 -7.42
CA TRP A 202 16.16 -15.09 -6.13
C TRP A 202 17.27 -15.67 -5.25
N TRP A 203 17.38 -17.00 -5.18
CA TRP A 203 18.43 -17.67 -4.39
C TRP A 203 19.86 -17.44 -4.91
N GLU A 204 20.03 -17.34 -6.23
CA GLU A 204 21.33 -17.06 -6.87
C GLU A 204 21.65 -15.56 -6.99
N LEU A 205 20.76 -14.68 -6.51
CA LEU A 205 20.87 -13.23 -6.62
C LEU A 205 20.90 -12.72 -8.09
N THR A 206 20.38 -13.50 -9.03
CA THR A 206 20.34 -13.19 -10.47
C THR A 206 18.99 -12.62 -10.93
N ALA A 207 18.01 -12.52 -10.04
CA ALA A 207 16.68 -11.96 -10.28
C ALA A 207 16.69 -10.64 -11.09
N MET A 208 17.59 -9.72 -10.78
CA MET A 208 17.68 -8.42 -11.46
C MET A 208 18.27 -8.49 -12.88
N TYR A 209 18.79 -9.63 -13.31
CA TYR A 209 19.20 -9.82 -14.71
C TYR A 209 17.98 -9.79 -15.63
N TRP A 210 16.89 -10.42 -15.18
CA TRP A 210 15.67 -10.61 -15.97
C TRP A 210 14.63 -9.54 -15.70
N HIS A 211 14.54 -9.09 -14.45
CA HIS A 211 13.44 -8.25 -14.01
C HIS A 211 13.20 -7.05 -14.92
N TYR A 212 14.21 -6.24 -15.23
CA TYR A 212 14.04 -4.99 -16.00
C TYR A 212 13.45 -5.20 -17.40
N GLU A 213 13.72 -6.32 -18.05
CA GLU A 213 13.16 -6.63 -19.37
C GLU A 213 11.80 -7.36 -19.29
N SER A 214 11.59 -8.15 -18.23
CA SER A 214 10.42 -9.01 -18.09
C SER A 214 9.25 -8.39 -17.33
N GLN A 215 9.42 -7.19 -16.74
CA GLN A 215 8.34 -6.43 -16.09
C GLN A 215 7.16 -6.22 -17.04
N CYS A 216 5.92 -6.20 -16.55
CA CYS A 216 4.75 -5.98 -17.39
C CYS A 216 4.89 -4.76 -18.34
N ILE A 217 5.17 -3.58 -17.78
CA ILE A 217 5.29 -2.33 -18.53
C ILE A 217 6.56 -1.62 -18.06
N PRO A 218 7.75 -1.95 -18.63
CA PRO A 218 8.98 -1.25 -18.29
C PRO A 218 8.92 0.21 -18.75
N THR A 219 9.75 1.06 -18.17
CA THR A 219 9.98 2.43 -18.62
C THR A 219 11.17 2.48 -19.59
N PRO A 220 11.44 3.61 -20.28
CA PRO A 220 12.67 3.76 -21.05
C PRO A 220 13.95 3.55 -20.22
N VAL A 221 13.90 3.87 -18.92
CA VAL A 221 15.05 3.80 -18.01
C VAL A 221 15.43 2.36 -17.68
N ALA A 222 14.46 1.44 -17.67
CA ALA A 222 14.74 0.02 -17.41
C ALA A 222 15.76 -0.57 -18.39
N TRP A 223 15.77 -0.11 -19.65
CA TRP A 223 16.76 -0.57 -20.63
C TRP A 223 18.20 -0.24 -20.18
N TYR A 224 18.43 0.98 -19.70
CA TYR A 224 19.75 1.39 -19.19
C TYR A 224 20.14 0.60 -17.95
N PHE A 225 19.20 0.39 -17.03
CA PHE A 225 19.43 -0.43 -15.84
C PHE A 225 19.78 -1.87 -16.22
N HIS A 226 19.05 -2.48 -17.15
CA HIS A 226 19.30 -3.84 -17.62
C HIS A 226 20.74 -4.02 -18.13
N LYS A 227 21.31 -3.01 -18.80
CA LYS A 227 22.70 -3.02 -19.30
C LYS A 227 23.79 -2.84 -18.23
N LEU A 228 23.43 -2.56 -16.98
CA LEU A 228 24.41 -2.45 -15.89
C LEU A 228 25.12 -3.80 -15.65
N PRO A 229 26.35 -3.76 -15.11
CA PRO A 229 27.16 -4.96 -14.95
C PRO A 229 26.53 -5.97 -13.97
N LYS A 230 26.79 -7.26 -14.19
CA LYS A 230 26.22 -8.37 -13.40
C LYS A 230 26.45 -8.26 -11.90
N TRP A 231 27.58 -7.69 -11.46
CA TRP A 231 27.87 -7.48 -10.04
C TRP A 231 26.89 -6.47 -9.40
N PHE A 232 26.50 -5.42 -10.14
CA PHE A 232 25.57 -4.39 -9.68
C PHE A 232 24.17 -4.98 -9.45
N HIS A 233 23.73 -5.82 -10.38
CA HIS A 233 22.45 -6.52 -10.29
C HIS A 233 22.38 -7.48 -9.10
N ARG A 234 23.44 -8.25 -8.84
CA ARG A 234 23.51 -9.11 -7.65
C ARG A 234 23.46 -8.30 -6.36
N LEU A 235 24.22 -7.21 -6.29
CA LEU A 235 24.16 -6.28 -5.17
C LEU A 235 22.78 -5.65 -5.00
N SER A 236 22.09 -5.33 -6.09
CA SER A 236 20.73 -4.78 -6.08
C SER A 236 19.73 -5.75 -5.45
N VAL A 237 19.86 -7.06 -5.68
CA VAL A 237 19.04 -8.09 -5.00
C VAL A 237 19.32 -8.08 -3.49
N VAL A 238 20.58 -8.02 -3.07
CA VAL A 238 20.94 -7.93 -1.64
C VAL A 238 20.35 -6.68 -0.99
N ILE A 239 20.46 -5.52 -1.64
CA ILE A 239 19.88 -4.25 -1.17
C ILE A 239 18.36 -4.38 -1.04
N THR A 240 17.70 -5.02 -2.02
CA THR A 240 16.26 -5.29 -1.99
C THR A 240 15.88 -6.11 -0.76
N TYR A 241 16.61 -7.20 -0.48
CA TYR A 241 16.39 -8.01 0.71
C TYR A 241 16.59 -7.26 2.02
N VAL A 242 17.61 -6.40 2.10
CA VAL A 242 17.83 -5.57 3.29
C VAL A 242 16.67 -4.60 3.50
N ILE A 243 16.22 -3.92 2.45
CA ILE A 243 15.14 -2.94 2.52
C ILE A 243 13.78 -3.59 2.80
N GLU A 244 13.50 -4.74 2.18
CA GLU A 244 12.19 -5.40 2.30
C GLU A 244 12.07 -6.32 3.52
N MET A 245 13.15 -6.97 3.98
CA MET A 245 13.10 -7.90 5.12
C MET A 245 13.73 -7.34 6.39
N GLY A 246 14.83 -6.59 6.27
CA GLY A 246 15.57 -6.08 7.43
C GLY A 246 15.00 -4.75 7.96
N LEU A 247 14.94 -3.73 7.11
CA LEU A 247 14.51 -2.39 7.50
C LEU A 247 13.09 -2.30 8.12
N PRO A 248 12.09 -3.14 7.78
CA PRO A 248 10.77 -3.01 8.37
C PRO A 248 10.75 -3.16 9.90
N PHE A 249 11.65 -3.95 10.49
CA PHE A 249 11.74 -4.06 11.95
C PHE A 249 12.15 -2.73 12.62
N LEU A 250 12.85 -1.86 11.90
CA LEU A 250 13.25 -0.54 12.38
C LEU A 250 12.08 0.44 12.50
N PHE A 251 10.92 0.14 11.89
CA PHE A 251 9.74 1.01 11.95
C PHE A 251 9.21 1.18 13.38
N PHE A 252 9.36 0.15 14.21
CA PHE A 252 8.87 0.11 15.59
C PHE A 252 9.91 0.53 16.63
N VAL A 253 11.14 0.85 16.20
CA VAL A 253 12.18 1.33 17.11
C VAL A 253 11.82 2.75 17.55
N PRO A 254 11.75 3.05 18.87
CA PRO A 254 11.35 4.36 19.40
C PRO A 254 12.45 5.43 19.26
N VAL A 255 13.36 5.29 18.29
CA VAL A 255 14.47 6.20 18.02
C VAL A 255 14.22 6.91 16.68
N ARG A 256 14.05 8.24 16.75
CA ARG A 256 13.67 9.09 15.61
C ARG A 256 14.56 8.91 14.38
N VAL A 257 15.88 8.94 14.55
CA VAL A 257 16.83 8.87 13.42
C VAL A 257 16.78 7.53 12.71
N ILE A 258 16.60 6.44 13.47
CA ILE A 258 16.49 5.09 12.91
C ILE A 258 15.23 4.96 12.05
N ARG A 259 14.10 5.50 12.52
CA ARG A 259 12.85 5.53 11.74
C ARG A 259 12.97 6.37 10.46
N ILE A 260 13.62 7.53 10.53
CA ILE A 260 13.85 8.39 9.35
C ILE A 260 14.78 7.69 8.34
N PHE A 261 15.81 6.98 8.81
CA PHE A 261 16.65 6.15 7.95
C PHE A 261 15.82 5.06 7.25
N ALA A 262 14.98 4.36 7.99
CA ALA A 262 14.09 3.34 7.41
C ALA A 262 13.12 3.96 6.39
N TYR A 263 12.57 5.16 6.66
CA TYR A 263 11.77 5.93 5.70
C TYR A 263 12.51 6.18 4.39
N PHE A 264 13.73 6.71 4.44
CA PHE A 264 14.51 6.97 3.23
C PHE A 264 14.87 5.70 2.48
N GLY A 265 15.19 4.61 3.18
CA GLY A 265 15.42 3.31 2.54
C GLY A 265 14.21 2.81 1.76
N GLN A 266 13.01 2.91 2.36
CA GLN A 266 11.77 2.53 1.68
C GLN A 266 11.47 3.43 0.48
N VAL A 267 11.52 4.75 0.66
CA VAL A 267 11.26 5.72 -0.42
C VAL A 267 12.27 5.55 -1.56
N PHE A 268 13.55 5.34 -1.25
CA PHE A 268 14.58 5.07 -2.24
C PHE A 268 14.24 3.85 -3.11
N LEU A 269 13.85 2.73 -2.48
CA LEU A 269 13.42 1.53 -3.21
C LEU A 269 12.19 1.83 -4.08
N GLN A 270 11.17 2.50 -3.55
CA GLN A 270 9.96 2.82 -4.31
C GLN A 270 10.24 3.76 -5.49
N LEU A 271 11.17 4.70 -5.35
CA LEU A 271 11.59 5.58 -6.44
C LEU A 271 12.33 4.79 -7.53
N LEU A 272 13.24 3.89 -7.17
CA LEU A 272 13.93 3.03 -8.15
C LEU A 272 12.94 2.14 -8.92
N ILE A 273 11.95 1.58 -8.24
CA ILE A 273 10.90 0.78 -8.88
C ILE A 273 10.07 1.66 -9.82
N LEU A 274 9.66 2.86 -9.38
CA LEU A 274 8.86 3.79 -10.18
C LEU A 274 9.58 4.29 -11.44
N ILE A 275 10.89 4.59 -11.34
CA ILE A 275 11.65 5.07 -12.50
C ILE A 275 11.96 3.97 -13.48
N THR A 276 11.97 2.69 -13.07
CA THR A 276 12.31 1.56 -13.95
C THR A 276 11.07 0.86 -14.50
N GLY A 277 9.98 0.74 -13.75
CA GLY A 277 8.74 0.11 -14.22
C GLY A 277 7.48 0.89 -13.87
N ASN A 278 6.44 0.70 -14.68
CA ASN A 278 5.14 1.34 -14.47
C ASN A 278 4.24 0.50 -13.56
N TYR A 279 4.32 0.73 -12.26
CA TYR A 279 3.44 0.12 -11.25
C TYR A 279 2.36 1.10 -10.80
N ASN A 280 1.63 1.69 -11.77
CA ASN A 280 0.44 2.50 -11.51
C ASN A 280 0.60 3.52 -10.37
N PHE A 281 -0.30 3.50 -9.39
CA PHE A 281 -0.25 4.30 -8.18
C PHE A 281 0.37 3.54 -7.00
N PHE A 282 0.79 2.28 -7.17
CA PHE A 282 1.33 1.44 -6.10
C PHE A 282 2.54 2.06 -5.40
N ASN A 283 3.55 2.51 -6.16
CA ASN A 283 4.75 3.11 -5.55
C ASN A 283 4.42 4.40 -4.80
N LEU A 284 3.53 5.24 -5.35
CA LEU A 284 3.05 6.46 -4.70
C LEU A 284 2.29 6.15 -3.41
N LEU A 285 1.49 5.09 -3.41
CA LEU A 285 0.76 4.60 -2.25
C LEU A 285 1.70 4.07 -1.18
N THR A 286 2.70 3.26 -1.53
CA THR A 286 3.70 2.78 -0.57
C THR A 286 4.54 3.93 0.01
N MET A 287 4.93 4.92 -0.80
CA MET A 287 5.58 6.15 -0.30
C MET A 287 4.67 6.97 0.62
N THR A 288 3.36 6.99 0.36
CA THR A 288 2.36 7.62 1.24
C THR A 288 2.27 6.89 2.58
N LEU A 289 2.28 5.56 2.59
CA LEU A 289 2.34 4.76 3.83
C LEU A 289 3.61 5.06 4.65
N CYS A 290 4.75 5.30 3.97
CA CYS A 290 6.01 5.66 4.61
C CYS A 290 5.93 6.96 5.43
N ILE A 291 5.00 7.87 5.14
CA ILE A 291 4.78 9.11 5.93
C ILE A 291 4.50 8.77 7.40
N SER A 292 3.89 7.61 7.71
CA SER A 292 3.67 7.13 9.09
C SER A 292 4.97 6.93 9.91
N LEU A 293 6.13 6.87 9.25
CA LEU A 293 7.44 6.76 9.87
C LEU A 293 8.03 8.12 10.26
N LEU A 294 7.44 9.24 9.83
CA LEU A 294 7.92 10.59 10.10
C LEU A 294 7.28 11.19 11.38
N ASP A 295 7.76 12.37 11.78
CA ASP A 295 7.17 13.17 12.84
C ASP A 295 6.90 14.61 12.36
N ASP A 296 6.02 15.33 13.05
CA ASP A 296 5.64 16.69 12.66
C ASP A 296 6.85 17.62 12.59
N VAL A 297 7.82 17.43 13.50
CA VAL A 297 9.05 18.23 13.52
C VAL A 297 9.82 18.06 12.22
N PHE A 298 9.91 16.85 11.66
CA PHE A 298 10.61 16.63 10.39
C PHE A 298 9.90 17.33 9.23
N ILE A 299 8.57 17.32 9.21
CA ILE A 299 7.78 17.94 8.13
C ILE A 299 7.85 19.47 8.19
N THR A 300 7.82 20.06 9.39
CA THR A 300 7.76 21.53 9.55
C THR A 300 9.12 22.22 9.58
N THR A 301 10.20 21.49 9.85
CA THR A 301 11.53 22.10 10.00
C THR A 301 12.21 22.17 8.64
N PRO A 302 12.55 23.36 8.11
CA PRO A 302 13.27 23.47 6.86
C PRO A 302 14.65 22.79 6.96
N ILE A 303 15.07 22.16 5.86
CA ILE A 303 16.31 21.34 5.75
C ILE A 303 17.54 22.14 6.22
N THR A 304 17.56 23.45 5.99
CA THR A 304 18.65 24.37 6.37
C THR A 304 18.84 24.52 7.89
N THR A 305 17.81 24.28 8.69
CA THR A 305 17.84 24.39 10.17
C THR A 305 18.09 23.05 10.90
N MET A 306 18.08 21.91 10.21
CA MET A 306 18.35 20.61 10.84
C MET A 306 19.81 20.47 11.33
N ALA A 307 20.70 21.36 10.90
CA ALA A 307 22.09 21.45 11.37
C ALA A 307 22.26 22.12 12.76
N GLY A 308 21.17 22.53 13.41
CA GLY A 308 21.20 23.18 14.72
C GLY A 308 21.37 22.21 15.91
N ARG A 309 22.55 22.23 16.53
CA ARG A 309 22.97 21.73 17.87
C ARG A 309 21.91 20.95 18.67
N ILE A 310 21.89 19.61 18.60
CA ILE A 310 21.18 18.71 19.53
C ILE A 310 22.09 17.52 19.86
N LYS A 311 22.29 17.20 21.16
CA LYS A 311 22.70 15.88 21.74
C LYS A 311 23.26 14.84 20.72
N THR A 312 24.33 15.19 20.02
CA THR A 312 24.73 14.53 18.76
C THR A 312 25.37 13.17 18.99
N ALA A 313 26.14 13.03 20.07
CA ALA A 313 26.93 11.83 20.30
C ALA A 313 26.10 10.55 20.52
N SER A 314 25.06 10.60 21.35
CA SER A 314 24.23 9.40 21.63
C SER A 314 23.38 9.00 20.42
N ILE A 315 22.83 9.96 19.69
CA ILE A 315 22.03 9.70 18.48
C ILE A 315 22.93 9.17 17.35
N ALA A 316 24.10 9.80 17.15
CA ALA A 316 25.09 9.35 16.18
C ALA A 316 25.62 7.95 16.54
N ALA A 317 25.85 7.68 17.83
CA ALA A 317 26.26 6.36 18.31
C ALA A 317 25.18 5.30 18.07
N SER A 318 23.90 5.58 18.36
CA SER A 318 22.80 4.65 18.08
C SER A 318 22.61 4.42 16.58
N PHE A 319 22.75 5.45 15.76
CA PHE A 319 22.70 5.33 14.31
C PHE A 319 23.87 4.50 13.78
N LEU A 320 25.10 4.82 14.19
CA LEU A 320 26.29 4.08 13.82
C LEU A 320 26.20 2.61 14.28
N ALA A 321 25.77 2.36 15.51
CA ALA A 321 25.56 1.01 16.02
C ALA A 321 24.51 0.25 15.19
N THR A 322 23.46 0.92 14.73
CA THR A 322 22.45 0.32 13.84
C THR A 322 23.07 -0.01 12.48
N MET A 323 23.84 0.89 11.89
CA MET A 323 24.52 0.66 10.61
C MET A 323 25.54 -0.49 10.71
N VAL A 324 26.33 -0.52 11.78
CA VAL A 324 27.26 -1.60 12.08
C VAL A 324 26.52 -2.93 12.28
N THR A 325 25.40 -2.92 13.01
CA THR A 325 24.57 -4.12 13.22
C THR A 325 24.02 -4.63 11.89
N ILE A 326 23.46 -3.75 11.04
CA ILE A 326 22.98 -4.12 9.71
C ILE A 326 24.15 -4.66 8.86
N GLY A 327 25.31 -4.03 8.90
CA GLY A 327 26.50 -4.52 8.18
C GLY A 327 26.97 -5.90 8.64
N ILE A 328 27.00 -6.16 9.95
CA ILE A 328 27.32 -7.48 10.53
C ILE A 328 26.28 -8.51 10.10
N LEU A 329 24.99 -8.17 10.14
CA LEU A 329 23.92 -9.05 9.67
C LEU A 329 24.06 -9.31 8.18
N ILE A 330 24.34 -8.31 7.34
CA ILE A 330 24.56 -8.53 5.92
C ILE A 330 25.73 -9.49 5.68
N ASN A 331 26.86 -9.29 6.34
CA ASN A 331 28.03 -10.18 6.20
C ASN A 331 27.79 -11.59 6.77
N ARG A 332 26.89 -11.75 7.74
CA ARG A 332 26.50 -13.06 8.26
C ARG A 332 25.60 -13.84 7.28
N TRP A 333 24.77 -13.15 6.51
CA TRP A 333 23.75 -13.77 5.66
C TRP A 333 24.17 -13.84 4.19
N PHE A 334 25.12 -12.99 3.78
CA PHE A 334 25.64 -12.92 2.42
C PHE A 334 27.17 -12.92 2.45
N TRP A 335 27.77 -13.74 1.59
CA TRP A 335 29.20 -13.71 1.33
C TRP A 335 29.50 -12.73 0.20
N PHE A 336 30.62 -12.01 0.33
CA PHE A 336 31.10 -11.05 -0.66
C PHE A 336 32.54 -11.35 -1.04
N GLU A 337 32.82 -11.37 -2.34
CA GLU A 337 34.17 -11.54 -2.89
C GLU A 337 34.43 -10.47 -3.94
N THR A 338 35.58 -9.81 -3.82
CA THR A 338 35.99 -8.78 -4.80
C THR A 338 36.96 -9.42 -5.78
N THR A 339 36.63 -9.37 -7.06
CA THR A 339 37.50 -9.84 -8.15
C THR A 339 37.77 -8.70 -9.13
N ASN A 340 38.70 -8.87 -10.07
CA ASN A 340 38.99 -7.88 -11.11
C ASN A 340 37.75 -7.47 -11.95
N GLY A 341 36.69 -8.30 -11.96
CA GLY A 341 35.43 -8.05 -12.66
C GLY A 341 34.30 -7.46 -11.81
N GLY A 342 34.54 -7.15 -10.53
CA GLY A 342 33.56 -6.52 -9.63
C GLY A 342 33.29 -7.29 -8.33
N LEU A 343 32.26 -6.84 -7.60
CA LEU A 343 31.82 -7.40 -6.32
C LEU A 343 30.81 -8.54 -6.54
N TYR A 344 31.21 -9.78 -6.30
CA TYR A 344 30.30 -10.91 -6.35
C TYR A 344 29.71 -11.19 -4.96
N SER A 345 28.43 -11.52 -4.92
CA SER A 345 27.71 -11.86 -3.70
C SER A 345 26.97 -13.19 -3.83
N TRP A 346 26.81 -13.90 -2.71
CA TRP A 346 26.06 -15.16 -2.60
C TRP A 346 25.33 -15.25 -1.27
N ILE A 347 24.29 -16.08 -1.22
CA ILE A 347 23.57 -16.40 0.02
C ILE A 347 24.38 -17.40 0.85
N ALA A 348 24.56 -17.10 2.15
CA ALA A 348 25.36 -17.91 3.09
C ALA A 348 24.52 -18.82 4.00
N PHE A 349 23.21 -18.94 3.77
CA PHE A 349 22.28 -19.72 4.60
C PHE A 349 21.49 -20.73 3.77
N SER A 350 21.03 -21.82 4.40
CA SER A 350 20.22 -22.82 3.73
C SER A 350 18.73 -22.43 3.67
N PRO A 351 17.94 -23.03 2.76
CA PRO A 351 16.48 -22.94 2.75
C PRO A 351 15.81 -23.28 4.09
N ALA A 352 16.37 -24.22 4.85
CA ALA A 352 15.86 -24.61 6.16
C ALA A 352 16.12 -23.51 7.21
N ASP A 353 17.32 -22.93 7.20
CA ASP A 353 17.68 -21.81 8.08
C ASP A 353 16.80 -20.59 7.81
N PHE A 354 16.57 -20.28 6.53
CA PHE A 354 15.69 -19.18 6.14
C PHE A 354 14.27 -19.38 6.66
N ARG A 355 13.67 -20.57 6.44
CA ARG A 355 12.33 -20.87 6.96
C ARG A 355 12.28 -20.78 8.47
N TYR A 356 13.30 -21.28 9.18
CA TYR A 356 13.39 -21.15 10.63
C TYR A 356 13.43 -19.68 11.07
N ALA A 357 14.25 -18.86 10.41
CA ALA A 357 14.33 -17.44 10.67
C ALA A 357 13.01 -16.70 10.38
N VAL A 358 12.32 -17.00 9.28
CA VAL A 358 11.00 -16.43 8.96
C VAL A 358 9.99 -16.76 10.06
N ASN A 359 9.99 -17.99 10.59
CA ASN A 359 9.09 -18.35 11.70
C ASN A 359 9.36 -17.50 12.95
N ILE A 360 10.64 -17.34 13.32
CA ILE A 360 11.04 -16.50 14.46
C ILE A 360 10.69 -15.04 14.21
N ALA A 361 11.07 -14.51 13.05
CA ALA A 361 10.86 -13.11 12.67
C ALA A 361 9.37 -12.75 12.62
N THR A 362 8.53 -13.65 12.10
CA THR A 362 7.07 -13.46 12.08
C THR A 362 6.50 -13.45 13.49
N LEU A 363 6.92 -14.38 14.36
CA LEU A 363 6.48 -14.39 15.76
C LEU A 363 6.95 -13.14 16.51
N ALA A 364 8.20 -12.74 16.32
CA ALA A 364 8.77 -11.53 16.90
C ALA A 364 8.02 -10.28 16.40
N ALA A 365 7.68 -10.21 15.11
CA ALA A 365 6.90 -9.11 14.54
C ALA A 365 5.51 -8.98 15.17
N ILE A 366 4.83 -10.09 15.45
CA ILE A 366 3.53 -10.07 16.15
C ILE A 366 3.68 -9.47 17.56
N TRP A 367 4.68 -9.93 18.33
CA TRP A 367 4.91 -9.42 19.68
C TRP A 367 5.39 -7.97 19.71
N VAL A 368 6.34 -7.60 18.84
CA VAL A 368 6.82 -6.23 18.70
C VAL A 368 5.67 -5.32 18.27
N GLY A 369 4.84 -5.77 17.31
CA GLY A 369 3.64 -5.05 16.89
C GLY A 369 2.67 -4.84 18.05
N LEU A 370 2.31 -5.90 18.78
CA LEU A 370 1.41 -5.82 19.93
C LEU A 370 1.94 -4.89 21.02
N ILE A 371 3.20 -5.05 21.43
CA ILE A 371 3.82 -4.22 22.48
C ILE A 371 3.86 -2.76 22.02
N SER A 372 4.28 -2.50 20.78
CA SER A 372 4.34 -1.15 20.22
C SER A 372 2.95 -0.50 20.17
N LEU A 373 1.92 -1.21 19.74
CA LEU A 373 0.54 -0.71 19.73
C LEU A 373 0.04 -0.41 21.15
N MET A 374 0.28 -1.31 22.10
CA MET A 374 -0.13 -1.12 23.50
C MET A 374 0.55 0.10 24.12
N LEU A 375 1.84 0.34 23.83
CA LEU A 375 2.56 1.53 24.27
C LEU A 375 1.95 2.82 23.68
N GLU A 376 1.56 2.82 22.42
CA GLU A 376 0.87 3.97 21.79
C GLU A 376 -0.52 4.21 22.40
N ILE A 377 -1.30 3.15 22.64
CA ILE A 377 -2.62 3.25 23.28
C ILE A 377 -2.49 3.81 24.70
N VAL A 378 -1.59 3.25 25.52
CA VAL A 378 -1.35 3.73 26.88
C VAL A 378 -0.89 5.18 26.86
N SER A 379 0.04 5.54 25.97
CA SER A 379 0.51 6.91 25.81
C SER A 379 -0.61 7.88 25.41
N ALA A 380 -1.50 7.48 24.50
CA ALA A 380 -2.63 8.28 24.07
C ALA A 380 -3.66 8.48 25.19
N LEU A 381 -3.97 7.42 25.95
CA LEU A 381 -4.87 7.49 27.11
C LEU A 381 -4.29 8.35 28.23
N LEU A 382 -3.00 8.18 28.56
CA LEU A 382 -2.31 9.01 29.54
C LEU A 382 -2.35 10.49 29.15
N ARG A 383 -2.13 10.82 27.87
CA ARG A 383 -2.27 12.20 27.38
C ARG A 383 -3.69 12.75 27.55
N CYS A 384 -4.72 11.94 27.34
CA CYS A 384 -6.11 12.33 27.61
C CYS A 384 -6.35 12.63 29.10
N PHE A 385 -5.76 11.86 30.01
CA PHE A 385 -5.90 12.07 31.46
C PHE A 385 -5.08 13.27 31.97
N LEU A 386 -3.89 13.49 31.43
CA LEU A 386 -2.99 14.56 31.83
C LEU A 386 -3.33 15.92 31.21
N GLU A 387 -4.14 15.97 30.14
CA GLU A 387 -4.59 17.22 29.56
C GLU A 387 -5.57 17.94 30.51
N GLY A 388 -5.10 19.03 31.12
CA GLY A 388 -5.94 19.91 31.92
C GLY A 388 -6.95 20.65 31.03
N GLY A 389 -8.24 20.59 31.37
CA GLY A 389 -9.31 21.23 30.60
C GLY A 389 -10.70 21.00 31.18
N GLU A 390 -11.74 21.41 30.44
CA GLU A 390 -13.14 21.16 30.80
C GLU A 390 -13.44 19.65 30.81
N ARG A 391 -14.10 19.18 31.87
CA ARG A 391 -14.43 17.75 32.07
C ARG A 391 -15.15 17.12 30.88
N LEU A 392 -16.09 17.83 30.25
CA LEU A 392 -16.85 17.32 29.11
C LEU A 392 -15.97 17.09 27.86
N LYS A 393 -14.99 17.96 27.62
CA LYS A 393 -14.04 17.82 26.50
C LYS A 393 -13.09 16.65 26.75
N GLN A 394 -12.66 16.48 27.99
CA GLN A 394 -11.81 15.39 28.41
C GLN A 394 -12.53 14.04 28.28
N THR A 395 -13.78 13.93 28.74
CA THR A 395 -14.57 12.70 28.60
C THR A 395 -14.84 12.34 27.14
N CYS A 396 -15.19 13.32 26.30
CA CYS A 396 -15.39 13.08 24.86
C CYS A 396 -14.10 12.59 24.17
N SER A 397 -12.95 13.22 24.48
CA SER A 397 -11.65 12.82 23.92
C SER A 397 -11.24 11.43 24.38
N LEU A 398 -11.51 11.09 25.65
CA LEU A 398 -11.27 9.76 26.20
C LEU A 398 -12.14 8.70 25.52
N VAL A 399 -13.44 8.95 25.34
CA VAL A 399 -14.36 8.02 24.66
C VAL A 399 -13.90 7.77 23.21
N GLN A 400 -13.52 8.83 22.48
CA GLN A 400 -12.95 8.68 21.14
C GLN A 400 -11.65 7.87 21.15
N CYS A 401 -10.74 8.15 22.08
CA CYS A 401 -9.48 7.43 22.20
C CYS A 401 -9.68 5.95 22.50
N VAL A 402 -10.60 5.61 23.40
CA VAL A 402 -10.97 4.22 23.72
C VAL A 402 -11.58 3.55 22.49
N ALA A 403 -12.53 4.19 21.81
CA ALA A 403 -13.17 3.63 20.62
C ALA A 403 -12.15 3.34 19.50
N VAL A 404 -11.28 4.29 19.17
CA VAL A 404 -10.23 4.11 18.15
C VAL A 404 -9.24 3.02 18.57
N SER A 405 -8.89 2.93 19.86
CA SER A 405 -7.99 1.89 20.37
C SER A 405 -8.59 0.48 20.25
N LEU A 406 -9.89 0.33 20.53
CA LEU A 406 -10.58 -0.94 20.35
C LEU A 406 -10.63 -1.36 18.88
N VAL A 407 -10.94 -0.43 17.98
CA VAL A 407 -10.91 -0.68 16.53
C VAL A 407 -9.50 -1.04 16.07
N ALA A 408 -8.46 -0.35 16.57
CA ALA A 408 -7.08 -0.64 16.22
C ALA A 408 -6.64 -2.05 16.67
N LEU A 409 -7.02 -2.47 17.88
CA LEU A 409 -6.76 -3.82 18.36
C LEU A 409 -7.48 -4.89 17.50
N LEU A 410 -8.72 -4.63 17.10
CA LEU A 410 -9.47 -5.53 16.22
C LEU A 410 -8.83 -5.63 14.83
N LEU A 411 -8.48 -4.50 14.22
CA LEU A 411 -7.83 -4.48 12.90
C LEU A 411 -6.45 -5.14 12.94
N PHE A 412 -5.66 -4.90 13.98
CA PHE A 412 -4.41 -5.61 14.20
C PHE A 412 -4.64 -7.12 14.27
N ALA A 413 -5.58 -7.58 15.10
CA ALA A 413 -5.92 -8.98 15.26
C ALA A 413 -6.40 -9.64 13.96
N VAL A 414 -7.32 -9.00 13.23
CA VAL A 414 -7.84 -9.48 11.94
C VAL A 414 -6.72 -9.60 10.91
N SER A 415 -5.80 -8.64 10.88
CA SER A 415 -4.68 -8.64 9.94
C SER A 415 -3.62 -9.72 10.21
N LEU A 416 -3.63 -10.38 11.38
CA LEU A 416 -2.69 -11.46 11.70
C LEU A 416 -2.94 -12.72 10.86
N GLU A 417 -4.19 -13.01 10.49
CA GLU A 417 -4.50 -14.20 9.68
C GLU A 417 -3.81 -14.14 8.30
N PRO A 418 -4.01 -13.10 7.46
CA PRO A 418 -3.30 -13.00 6.18
C PRO A 418 -1.80 -12.72 6.35
N PHE A 419 -1.38 -12.01 7.40
CA PHE A 419 0.05 -11.77 7.65
C PHE A 419 0.83 -13.06 7.91
N THR A 420 0.23 -14.03 8.62
CA THR A 420 0.90 -15.29 8.96
C THR A 420 0.96 -16.29 7.81
N ASP A 421 0.42 -15.97 6.64
CA ASP A 421 0.51 -16.84 5.43
C ASP A 421 1.96 -17.11 5.00
N ILE A 422 2.87 -16.18 5.29
CA ILE A 422 4.32 -16.34 5.05
C ILE A 422 5.00 -17.33 6.00
N SER A 423 4.30 -17.78 7.05
CA SER A 423 4.83 -18.66 8.09
C SER A 423 3.77 -19.69 8.53
N PRO A 424 3.65 -20.84 7.84
CA PRO A 424 2.64 -21.84 8.16
C PRO A 424 2.70 -22.35 9.61
N ARG A 425 3.90 -22.44 10.22
CA ARG A 425 4.05 -22.86 11.63
C ARG A 425 3.56 -21.80 12.61
N THR A 426 3.71 -20.51 12.27
CA THR A 426 3.15 -19.42 13.10
C THR A 426 1.64 -19.39 12.91
N LYS A 427 1.15 -19.53 11.68
CA LYS A 427 -0.29 -19.59 11.36
C LYS A 427 -1.01 -20.73 12.09
N SER A 428 -0.39 -21.90 12.22
CA SER A 428 -0.99 -23.04 12.95
C SER A 428 -1.11 -22.79 14.46
N LYS A 429 -0.28 -21.90 15.02
CA LYS A 429 -0.33 -21.51 16.45
C LYS A 429 -1.29 -20.35 16.71
N LEU A 430 -1.81 -19.71 15.67
CA LEU A 430 -2.72 -18.58 15.80
C LEU A 430 -4.07 -19.07 16.35
N PRO A 431 -4.61 -18.44 17.41
CA PRO A 431 -5.93 -18.80 17.95
C PRO A 431 -7.02 -18.83 16.88
N SER A 432 -7.88 -19.85 16.92
CA SER A 432 -8.98 -20.03 15.94
C SER A 432 -9.95 -18.85 15.88
N SER A 433 -10.05 -18.07 16.97
CA SER A 433 -10.84 -16.84 17.05
C SER A 433 -10.40 -15.79 16.01
N PHE A 434 -9.09 -15.59 15.80
CA PHE A 434 -8.58 -14.62 14.83
C PHE A 434 -8.97 -15.00 13.40
N ARG A 435 -8.90 -16.29 13.06
CA ARG A 435 -9.42 -16.80 11.78
C ARG A 435 -10.93 -16.58 11.64
N GLY A 436 -11.68 -16.77 12.74
CA GLY A 436 -13.12 -16.50 12.79
C GLY A 436 -13.43 -15.03 12.47
N TRP A 437 -12.74 -14.10 13.12
CA TRP A 437 -12.91 -12.66 12.90
C TRP A 437 -12.48 -12.22 11.50
N TYR A 438 -11.39 -12.76 10.97
CA TYR A 438 -10.96 -12.53 9.59
C TYR A 438 -12.04 -12.99 8.59
N LYS A 439 -12.58 -14.21 8.76
CA LYS A 439 -13.67 -14.71 7.90
C LYS A 439 -14.93 -13.85 8.00
N GLN A 440 -15.31 -13.43 9.21
CA GLN A 440 -16.46 -12.57 9.44
C GLN A 440 -16.30 -11.18 8.82
N THR A 441 -15.08 -10.66 8.75
CA THR A 441 -14.79 -9.32 8.20
C THR A 441 -14.35 -9.35 6.74
N LYS A 442 -14.28 -10.54 6.11
CA LYS A 442 -13.82 -10.71 4.74
C LYS A 442 -14.60 -9.87 3.73
N TYR A 443 -15.91 -9.71 3.91
CA TYR A 443 -16.74 -8.89 3.00
C TYR A 443 -16.34 -7.40 2.98
N LEU A 444 -15.66 -6.92 4.02
CA LEU A 444 -15.12 -5.56 4.11
C LEU A 444 -13.70 -5.45 3.55
N GLU A 445 -13.03 -6.58 3.29
CA GLU A 445 -11.62 -6.72 2.86
C GLU A 445 -10.68 -5.74 3.58
N VAL A 446 -10.80 -5.68 4.92
CA VAL A 446 -10.00 -4.76 5.78
C VAL A 446 -8.58 -5.25 6.04
N ALA A 447 -8.20 -6.42 5.52
CA ALA A 447 -6.86 -6.97 5.62
C ALA A 447 -6.56 -7.92 4.45
N HIS A 448 -5.45 -7.71 3.75
CA HIS A 448 -5.03 -8.56 2.62
C HIS A 448 -3.68 -9.25 2.88
N PRO A 449 -3.42 -10.39 2.21
CA PRO A 449 -2.07 -10.94 2.08
C PRO A 449 -1.27 -10.16 1.03
N TYR A 450 0.04 -10.06 1.23
CA TYR A 450 0.96 -9.34 0.33
C TYR A 450 2.11 -10.25 -0.12
N GLY A 451 2.55 -10.10 -1.37
CA GLY A 451 3.62 -10.94 -1.90
C GLY A 451 3.83 -10.82 -3.41
N LEU A 452 4.11 -9.61 -3.91
CA LEU A 452 4.41 -9.39 -5.34
C LEU A 452 5.76 -10.01 -5.72
N PHE A 453 5.86 -10.50 -6.97
CA PHE A 453 7.09 -11.01 -7.60
C PHE A 453 7.74 -12.18 -6.84
N ARG A 454 6.93 -13.09 -6.31
CA ARG A 454 7.39 -14.33 -5.63
C ARG A 454 8.29 -15.22 -6.51
N SER A 455 8.08 -15.20 -7.81
CA SER A 455 8.88 -15.90 -8.82
C SER A 455 9.22 -14.93 -9.94
N MET A 456 10.42 -15.06 -10.51
CA MET A 456 10.88 -14.17 -11.57
C MET A 456 10.28 -14.59 -12.90
N THR A 457 9.75 -13.60 -13.61
CA THR A 457 9.15 -13.78 -14.94
C THR A 457 10.21 -13.61 -16.03
N GLY A 458 9.96 -14.21 -17.20
CA GLY A 458 10.77 -13.99 -18.40
C GLY A 458 12.15 -14.66 -18.40
N VAL A 459 12.42 -15.61 -17.50
CA VAL A 459 13.67 -16.38 -17.50
C VAL A 459 13.74 -17.21 -18.79
N GLY A 460 14.70 -16.89 -19.65
CA GLY A 460 14.84 -17.54 -20.97
C GLY A 460 13.99 -16.91 -22.08
N GLY A 461 13.34 -15.78 -21.81
CA GLY A 461 12.53 -15.05 -22.78
C GLY A 461 11.21 -14.59 -22.17
N ARG A 462 10.77 -13.40 -22.54
CA ARG A 462 9.50 -12.83 -22.09
C ARG A 462 8.35 -13.44 -22.92
N PRO A 463 7.47 -14.25 -22.32
CA PRO A 463 6.34 -14.80 -23.05
C PRO A 463 5.34 -13.69 -23.36
N GLU A 464 4.73 -13.76 -24.55
CA GLU A 464 3.84 -12.73 -25.03
C GLU A 464 2.64 -13.30 -25.79
N ILE A 465 1.46 -12.72 -25.56
CA ILE A 465 0.24 -13.02 -26.32
C ILE A 465 0.14 -12.02 -27.47
N ILE A 466 0.10 -12.54 -28.68
CA ILE A 466 -0.12 -11.79 -29.93
C ILE A 466 -1.57 -11.99 -30.35
N ILE A 467 -2.33 -10.89 -30.41
CA ILE A 467 -3.72 -10.91 -30.86
C ILE A 467 -3.74 -10.56 -32.33
N LEU A 468 -4.22 -11.50 -33.16
CA LEU A 468 -4.45 -11.27 -34.58
C LEU A 468 -5.95 -11.16 -34.84
N GLY A 469 -6.35 -10.28 -35.76
CA GLY A 469 -7.72 -10.26 -36.24
C GLY A 469 -7.81 -9.84 -37.70
N SER A 470 -8.94 -10.16 -38.30
CA SER A 470 -9.22 -9.93 -39.72
C SER A 470 -10.71 -9.64 -39.91
N ASN A 471 -11.03 -8.82 -40.91
CA ASN A 471 -12.42 -8.60 -41.33
C ASN A 471 -12.96 -9.74 -42.23
N SER A 472 -12.09 -10.67 -42.65
CA SER A 472 -12.43 -11.87 -43.43
C SER A 472 -11.91 -13.13 -42.73
N THR A 473 -12.64 -14.23 -42.81
CA THR A 473 -12.19 -15.54 -42.30
C THR A 473 -10.92 -16.06 -42.99
N GLU A 474 -10.63 -15.55 -44.20
CA GLU A 474 -9.45 -15.92 -45.00
C GLU A 474 -8.23 -15.03 -44.74
N GLY A 475 -8.38 -13.98 -43.94
CA GLY A 475 -7.34 -12.96 -43.71
C GLY A 475 -7.43 -11.76 -44.68
N PRO A 476 -6.40 -10.91 -44.73
CA PRO A 476 -5.16 -11.01 -43.95
C PRO A 476 -5.40 -10.82 -42.45
N TRP A 477 -4.66 -11.57 -41.64
CA TRP A 477 -4.66 -11.42 -40.19
C TRP A 477 -3.64 -10.35 -39.81
N GLU A 478 -4.10 -9.31 -39.13
CA GLU A 478 -3.27 -8.20 -38.67
C GLU A 478 -3.13 -8.24 -37.15
N GLU A 479 -1.95 -7.89 -36.66
CA GLU A 479 -1.65 -7.81 -35.23
C GLU A 479 -2.27 -6.57 -34.59
N TYR A 480 -2.96 -6.76 -33.47
CA TYR A 480 -3.48 -5.70 -32.63
C TYR A 480 -2.46 -5.38 -31.54
N ASP A 481 -1.80 -4.23 -31.69
CA ASP A 481 -0.89 -3.71 -30.68
C ASP A 481 -1.62 -3.28 -29.41
N PHE A 482 -1.01 -3.57 -28.26
CA PHE A 482 -1.40 -2.98 -26.98
C PHE A 482 -0.86 -1.56 -26.85
N LEU A 483 -1.56 -0.70 -26.09
CA LEU A 483 -1.20 0.72 -25.99
C LEU A 483 0.10 0.96 -25.21
N TYR A 484 0.38 0.16 -24.18
CA TYR A 484 1.48 0.44 -23.25
C TYR A 484 2.42 -0.74 -23.04
N LYS A 485 1.89 -1.96 -23.07
CA LYS A 485 2.68 -3.19 -23.01
C LYS A 485 3.61 -3.28 -24.21
N PRO A 486 4.88 -3.64 -24.03
CA PRO A 486 5.82 -3.75 -25.15
C PRO A 486 5.40 -4.91 -26.07
N GLY A 487 5.07 -4.58 -27.31
CA GLY A 487 4.81 -5.51 -28.41
C GLY A 487 5.57 -5.09 -29.66
N ASN A 488 5.45 -3.80 -30.03
CA ASN A 488 6.23 -3.20 -31.10
C ASN A 488 7.71 -3.04 -30.72
N ILE A 489 8.57 -3.90 -31.30
CA ILE A 489 10.02 -3.92 -31.06
C ILE A 489 10.78 -2.66 -31.56
N TYR A 490 10.12 -1.81 -32.36
CA TYR A 490 10.68 -0.57 -32.87
C TYR A 490 10.31 0.66 -32.01
N ALA A 491 9.47 0.49 -30.99
CA ALA A 491 9.03 1.56 -30.10
C ALA A 491 9.70 1.45 -28.71
N PRO A 492 10.19 2.55 -28.13
CA PRO A 492 10.64 2.55 -26.74
C PRO A 492 9.44 2.39 -25.78
N PRO A 493 9.59 1.69 -24.64
CA PRO A 493 8.52 1.60 -23.64
C PRO A 493 8.12 2.98 -23.09
N PRO A 494 6.84 3.26 -22.80
CA PRO A 494 6.40 4.56 -22.32
C PRO A 494 6.55 4.75 -20.79
N PHE A 495 6.46 6.01 -20.35
CA PHE A 495 6.15 6.34 -18.95
C PHE A 495 4.65 6.58 -18.81
N VAL A 496 3.98 5.77 -18.00
CA VAL A 496 2.51 5.66 -17.90
C VAL A 496 2.01 5.97 -16.49
N ALA A 497 2.84 5.75 -15.46
CA ALA A 497 2.45 6.03 -14.09
C ALA A 497 1.97 7.50 -13.93
N PRO A 498 0.86 7.75 -13.22
CA PRO A 498 0.16 6.85 -12.31
C PRO A 498 -1.02 6.07 -12.92
N HIS A 499 -1.21 6.09 -14.25
CA HIS A 499 -2.26 5.31 -14.91
C HIS A 499 -1.99 3.80 -14.74
N GLN A 500 -3.06 3.02 -14.59
CA GLN A 500 -3.02 1.56 -14.52
C GLN A 500 -3.67 0.95 -15.77
N PRO A 501 -2.91 0.57 -16.80
CA PRO A 501 -3.41 -0.16 -17.97
C PRO A 501 -3.86 -1.57 -17.59
N ARG A 502 -5.14 -1.75 -17.25
CA ARG A 502 -5.67 -3.01 -16.69
C ARG A 502 -5.66 -4.13 -17.73
N LEU A 503 -5.96 -3.83 -18.99
CA LEU A 503 -5.91 -4.84 -20.06
C LEU A 503 -4.48 -5.33 -20.31
N ASP A 504 -3.54 -4.41 -20.55
CA ASP A 504 -2.11 -4.68 -20.73
C ASP A 504 -1.54 -5.55 -19.59
N TRP A 505 -1.85 -5.20 -18.34
CA TRP A 505 -1.42 -5.97 -17.17
C TRP A 505 -2.04 -7.37 -17.12
N GLN A 506 -3.34 -7.53 -17.42
CA GLN A 506 -3.94 -8.86 -17.48
C GLN A 506 -3.35 -9.72 -18.59
N MET A 507 -3.09 -9.15 -19.77
CA MET A 507 -2.52 -9.91 -20.88
C MET A 507 -1.08 -10.34 -20.60
N TRP A 508 -0.31 -9.52 -19.87
CA TRP A 508 0.99 -9.95 -19.36
C TRP A 508 0.87 -11.11 -18.36
N PHE A 509 -0.09 -11.08 -17.42
CA PHE A 509 -0.31 -12.21 -16.51
C PHE A 509 -0.75 -13.48 -17.24
N ALA A 510 -1.69 -13.36 -18.18
CA ALA A 510 -2.18 -14.48 -18.98
C ALA A 510 -1.05 -15.14 -19.79
N ALA A 511 -0.10 -14.36 -20.31
CA ALA A 511 1.05 -14.87 -21.06
C ALA A 511 2.03 -15.71 -20.21
N LEU A 512 1.99 -15.59 -18.88
CA LEU A 512 2.88 -16.36 -17.99
C LEU A 512 2.40 -17.80 -17.77
N GLU A 513 1.16 -18.10 -18.16
CA GLU A 513 0.55 -19.41 -17.99
C GLU A 513 0.31 -20.07 -19.36
N SER A 514 0.03 -21.37 -19.35
CA SER A 514 -0.30 -22.11 -20.58
C SER A 514 -1.68 -21.68 -21.13
N TYR A 515 -1.88 -21.79 -22.45
CA TYR A 515 -3.16 -21.48 -23.07
C TYR A 515 -4.29 -22.39 -22.56
N GLU A 516 -3.99 -23.61 -22.10
CA GLU A 516 -4.98 -24.49 -21.48
C GLU A 516 -5.47 -23.99 -20.10
N SER A 517 -4.63 -23.21 -19.40
CA SER A 517 -4.97 -22.61 -18.11
C SER A 517 -5.74 -21.30 -18.24
N ASN A 518 -5.59 -20.61 -19.38
CA ASN A 518 -6.30 -19.38 -19.73
C ASN A 518 -6.88 -19.50 -21.16
N PRO A 519 -7.90 -20.37 -21.36
CA PRO A 519 -8.48 -20.65 -22.68
C PRO A 519 -9.29 -19.49 -23.27
#